data_AF-A0A1Y2MEL6-F1
#
_entry.id   AF-A0A1Y2MEL6-F1
#
_cell.length_a   1.000
_cell.length_b   1.000
_cell.length_c   1.000
_cell.angle_alpha   90.00
_cell.angle_beta   90.00
_cell.angle_gamma   90.00
#
_symmetry.space_group_name_H-M   'P 1'
#
loop_
_entity.id
_entity.type
_entity.pdbx_description
1 polymer ?
#
loop_
_entity_poly.entity_id
_entity_poly.type
_entity_poly.pdbx_seq_one_letter_code
_entity_poly.pdbx_strand_id
1 'polypeptide(L)'
;MAATQVSTILERIATTGDAYGSNRLGSREALIDLSRDLIATLEISSEFLQRSFWAEPGLSTHCKIAVEVKLFQHLRDAGKMVLPLSALAEQTGVTLLFL
;
A
#
# COMPACT_ATOMS: atom_id res chain seq x y z
N MET A 1 25.17 -0.21 15.64
CA MET A 1 24.34 1.02 15.61
C MET A 1 23.00 0.78 14.92
N ALA A 2 22.97 0.34 13.66
CA ALA A 2 21.71 0.02 12.96
C ALA A 2 20.86 -1.06 13.66
N ALA A 3 21.46 -2.17 14.13
CA ALA A 3 20.72 -3.22 14.83
C ALA A 3 20.00 -2.72 16.11
N THR A 4 20.65 -1.86 16.89
CA THR A 4 20.07 -1.23 18.09
C THR A 4 18.90 -0.32 17.74
N GLN A 5 19.00 0.42 16.64
CA GLN A 5 17.93 1.27 16.13
C GLN A 5 16.72 0.45 15.67
N VAL A 6 16.95 -0.65 14.95
CA VAL A 6 15.88 -1.57 14.50
C VAL A 6 15.12 -2.16 15.69
N SER A 7 15.83 -2.70 16.70
CA SER A 7 15.18 -3.24 17.90
C SER A 7 14.32 -2.19 18.61
N THR A 8 14.81 -0.95 18.72
CA THR A 8 14.07 0.16 19.33
C THR A 8 12.79 0.48 18.55
N ILE A 9 12.84 0.46 17.21
CA ILE A 9 11.65 0.69 16.36
C ILE A 9 10.64 -0.43 16.56
N LEU A 10 11.08 -1.69 16.60
CA LEU A 10 10.19 -2.85 16.79
C LEU A 10 9.48 -2.82 18.16
N GLU A 11 10.16 -2.45 19.23
CA GLU A 11 9.56 -2.29 20.56
C GLU A 11 8.48 -1.18 20.57
N ARG A 12 8.75 -0.06 19.86
CA ARG A 12 7.77 1.02 19.69
C ARG A 12 6.57 0.58 18.85
N ILE A 13 6.78 -0.22 17.80
CA ILE A 13 5.69 -0.80 17.01
C ILE A 13 4.81 -1.68 17.89
N ALA A 14 5.40 -2.57 18.70
CA ALA A 14 4.63 -3.44 19.61
C ALA A 14 3.77 -2.62 20.57
N THR A 15 4.37 -1.64 21.25
CA THR A 15 3.67 -0.76 22.20
C THR A 15 2.55 0.05 21.51
N THR A 16 2.79 0.57 20.32
CA THR A 16 1.79 1.34 19.56
C THR A 16 0.69 0.42 19.01
N GLY A 17 1.02 -0.84 18.71
CA GLY A 17 0.09 -1.89 18.31
C GLY A 17 -0.97 -2.15 19.37
N ASP A 18 -0.56 -2.28 20.64
CA ASP A 18 -1.49 -2.44 21.77
C ASP A 18 -2.41 -1.23 21.92
N ALA A 19 -1.88 -0.02 21.75
CA ALA A 19 -2.65 1.22 21.78
C ALA A 19 -3.67 1.31 20.62
N TYR A 20 -3.30 0.81 19.43
CA TYR A 20 -4.20 0.71 18.29
C TYR A 20 -5.31 -0.32 18.52
N GLY A 21 -4.99 -1.49 19.06
CA GLY A 21 -5.99 -2.49 19.48
C GLY A 21 -6.99 -1.95 20.50
N SER A 22 -6.57 -0.99 21.32
CA SER A 22 -7.40 -0.28 22.30
C SER A 22 -8.14 0.95 21.72
N ASN A 23 -8.12 1.14 20.40
CA ASN A 23 -8.74 2.27 19.69
C ASN A 23 -8.30 3.66 20.17
N ARG A 24 -7.04 3.78 20.62
CA ARG A 24 -6.48 5.07 21.07
C ARG A 24 -6.29 6.01 19.88
N LEU A 25 -6.75 7.25 20.00
CA LEU A 25 -6.62 8.26 18.95
C LEU A 25 -5.15 8.49 18.58
N GLY A 26 -4.87 8.54 17.27
CA GLY A 26 -3.52 8.78 16.72
C GLY A 26 -2.60 7.56 16.68
N SER A 27 -3.00 6.42 17.26
CA SER A 27 -2.18 5.20 17.27
C SER A 27 -2.02 4.59 15.88
N ARG A 28 -3.03 4.74 15.00
CA ARG A 28 -2.97 4.29 13.61
C ARG A 28 -1.89 5.02 12.82
N GLU A 29 -1.88 6.34 12.92
CA GLU A 29 -0.93 7.21 12.22
C GLU A 29 0.50 6.94 12.74
N ALA A 30 0.65 6.83 14.07
CA ALA A 30 1.94 6.47 14.68
C ALA A 30 2.46 5.10 14.22
N LEU A 31 1.59 4.09 14.04
CA LEU A 31 1.98 2.79 13.49
C LEU A 31 2.47 2.90 12.04
N ILE A 32 1.80 3.72 11.22
CA ILE A 32 2.20 3.94 9.83
C ILE A 32 3.59 4.56 9.77
N ASP A 33 3.84 5.59 10.58
CA ASP A 33 5.14 6.29 10.61
C ASP A 33 6.26 5.36 11.10
N LEU A 34 6.04 4.64 12.20
CA LEU A 34 7.01 3.64 12.69
C LEU A 34 7.30 2.54 11.68
N SER A 35 6.29 2.12 10.91
CA SER A 35 6.48 1.10 9.87
C SER A 35 7.34 1.63 8.72
N ARG A 36 7.15 2.89 8.32
CA ARG A 36 7.99 3.56 7.32
C ARG A 36 9.43 3.74 7.82
N ASP A 37 9.60 4.12 9.08
CA ASP A 37 10.93 4.24 9.71
C ASP A 37 11.66 2.89 9.72
N LEU A 38 10.94 1.79 10.01
CA LEU A 38 11.51 0.44 9.98
C LEU A 38 11.99 0.06 8.58
N ILE A 39 11.15 0.28 7.56
CA ILE A 39 11.49 0.01 6.16
C ILE A 39 12.71 0.83 5.75
N ALA A 40 12.72 2.14 6.02
CA ALA A 40 13.84 3.01 5.67
C ALA A 40 15.16 2.64 6.38
N THR A 41 15.07 2.08 7.60
CA THR A 41 16.25 1.63 8.35
C THR A 41 16.81 0.30 7.81
N LEU A 42 15.94 -0.57 7.26
CA LEU A 42 16.30 -1.90 6.77
C LEU A 42 16.66 -1.92 5.28
N GLU A 43 16.09 -1.03 4.48
CA GLU A 43 16.27 -1.04 3.03
C GLU A 43 17.71 -0.72 2.64
N ILE A 44 18.22 -1.42 1.62
CA ILE A 44 19.49 -1.06 0.99
C ILE A 44 19.27 -0.02 -0.11
N SER A 45 20.33 0.65 -0.54
CA SER A 45 20.24 1.76 -1.51
C SER A 45 19.53 1.39 -2.81
N SER A 46 19.71 0.16 -3.31
CA SER A 46 19.02 -0.29 -4.53
C SER A 46 17.52 -0.47 -4.32
N GLU A 47 17.09 -0.92 -3.14
CA GLU A 47 15.66 -1.10 -2.81
C GLU A 47 14.98 0.26 -2.68
N PHE A 48 15.63 1.23 -2.02
CA PHE A 48 15.16 2.61 -1.94
C PHE A 48 14.93 3.20 -3.34
N LEU A 49 15.89 3.02 -4.26
CA LEU A 49 15.78 3.52 -5.63
C LEU A 49 14.64 2.83 -6.38
N GLN A 50 14.53 1.49 -6.31
CA GLN A 50 13.45 0.75 -6.94
C GLN A 50 12.07 1.21 -6.45
N ARG A 51 11.91 1.40 -5.15
CA ARG A 51 10.65 1.87 -4.55
C ARG A 51 10.32 3.30 -5.00
N SER A 52 11.26 4.23 -4.86
CA SER A 52 11.02 5.66 -5.06
C SER A 52 10.86 6.05 -6.53
N PHE A 53 11.59 5.40 -7.44
CA PHE A 53 11.59 5.77 -8.86
C PHE A 53 10.66 4.92 -9.72
N TRP A 54 10.34 3.68 -9.31
CA TRP A 54 9.48 2.79 -10.10
C TRP A 54 8.18 2.44 -9.38
N ALA A 55 8.25 1.87 -8.18
CA ALA A 55 7.05 1.32 -7.53
C ALA A 55 6.04 2.40 -7.15
N GLU A 56 6.46 3.45 -6.45
CA GLU A 56 5.56 4.51 -5.97
C GLU A 56 4.98 5.36 -7.12
N PRO A 57 5.76 5.84 -8.10
CA PRO A 57 5.22 6.56 -9.26
C PRO A 57 4.33 5.67 -10.14
N GLY A 58 4.72 4.41 -10.31
CA GLY A 58 3.93 3.40 -11.00
C GLY A 58 2.58 3.23 -10.35
N LEU A 59 2.53 2.99 -9.04
CA LEU A 59 1.28 2.87 -8.29
C LEU A 59 0.39 4.11 -8.46
N SER A 60 0.94 5.32 -8.32
CA SER A 60 0.18 6.56 -8.51
C SER A 60 -0.45 6.64 -9.91
N THR A 61 0.27 6.23 -10.95
CA THR A 61 -0.23 6.24 -12.33
C THR A 61 -1.33 5.20 -12.52
N HIS A 62 -1.14 3.97 -12.03
CA HIS A 62 -2.17 2.93 -12.09
C HIS A 62 -3.43 3.34 -11.33
N CYS A 63 -3.30 3.96 -10.15
CA CYS A 63 -4.45 4.48 -9.41
C CYS A 63 -5.19 5.57 -10.19
N LYS A 64 -4.47 6.48 -10.86
CA LYS A 64 -5.10 7.50 -11.71
C LYS A 64 -5.90 6.87 -12.84
N ILE A 65 -5.30 5.94 -13.59
CA ILE A 65 -5.99 5.23 -14.69
C ILE A 65 -7.21 4.48 -14.15
N ALA A 66 -7.07 3.76 -13.04
CA ALA A 66 -8.15 3.03 -12.39
C ALA A 66 -9.34 3.94 -12.01
N VAL A 67 -9.08 5.18 -11.57
CA VAL A 67 -10.14 6.18 -11.33
C VAL A 67 -10.76 6.65 -12.65
N GLU A 68 -9.95 6.96 -13.66
CA GLU A 68 -10.44 7.45 -14.96
C GLU A 68 -11.38 6.45 -15.64
N VAL A 69 -11.07 5.15 -15.56
CA VAL A 69 -11.87 4.06 -16.15
C VAL A 69 -12.91 3.49 -15.17
N LYS A 70 -13.11 4.13 -14.01
CA LYS A 70 -14.07 3.74 -12.98
C LYS A 70 -13.91 2.30 -12.47
N LEU A 71 -12.68 1.76 -12.51
CA LEU A 71 -12.36 0.39 -12.13
C LEU A 71 -12.88 0.06 -10.72
N PHE A 72 -12.64 0.95 -9.76
CA PHE A 72 -13.06 0.73 -8.37
C PHE A 72 -14.59 0.66 -8.20
N GLN A 73 -15.34 1.39 -9.02
CA GLN A 73 -16.80 1.34 -9.03
C GLN A 73 -17.29 0.00 -9.59
N HIS A 74 -16.75 -0.44 -10.72
CA HIS A 74 -17.10 -1.75 -11.30
C HIS A 74 -16.83 -2.90 -10.34
N LEU A 75 -15.67 -2.89 -9.65
CA LEU A 75 -15.34 -3.90 -8.65
C LEU A 75 -16.27 -3.85 -7.43
N ARG A 76 -16.60 -2.65 -6.93
CA ARG A 76 -17.55 -2.49 -5.82
C ARG A 76 -18.94 -3.00 -6.20
N ASP A 77 -19.42 -2.67 -7.39
CA ASP A 77 -20.77 -2.99 -7.84
C ASP A 77 -20.91 -4.50 -8.15
N ALA A 78 -19.81 -5.19 -8.49
CA ALA A 78 -19.74 -6.65 -8.58
C ALA A 78 -19.85 -7.36 -7.21
N GLY A 79 -19.55 -6.65 -6.11
CA GLY A 79 -19.67 -7.16 -4.76
C GLY A 79 -18.78 -8.38 -4.51
N LYS A 80 -19.40 -9.53 -4.23
CA LYS A 80 -18.70 -10.81 -3.98
C LYS A 80 -18.49 -11.64 -5.25
N MET A 81 -19.00 -11.18 -6.40
CA MET A 81 -18.84 -11.90 -7.66
C MET A 81 -17.40 -11.78 -8.13
N VAL A 82 -16.77 -12.91 -8.41
CA VAL A 82 -15.45 -12.93 -9.06
C VAL A 82 -15.66 -12.57 -10.52
N LEU A 83 -15.21 -11.39 -10.93
CA LEU A 83 -15.25 -10.98 -12.33
C LEU A 83 -14.04 -11.54 -13.09
N PRO A 84 -14.24 -12.17 -14.26
CA PRO A 84 -13.12 -12.46 -15.15
C PRO A 84 -12.55 -11.15 -15.70
N LEU A 85 -11.24 -11.14 -16.00
CA LEU A 85 -10.54 -9.96 -16.52
C LEU A 85 -11.17 -9.44 -17.83
N SER A 86 -11.74 -10.33 -18.65
CA SER A 86 -12.44 -9.98 -19.89
C SER A 86 -13.70 -9.16 -19.63
N ALA A 87 -14.49 -9.49 -18.62
CA ALA A 87 -15.67 -8.70 -18.25
C ALA A 87 -15.27 -7.31 -17.73
N LEU A 88 -14.16 -7.24 -17.00
CA LEU A 88 -13.63 -5.98 -16.49
C LEU A 88 -13.08 -5.09 -17.61
N ALA A 89 -12.41 -5.69 -18.60
CA ALA A 89 -11.97 -5.02 -19.83
C ALA A 89 -13.13 -4.44 -20.62
N GLU A 90 -14.20 -5.21 -20.78
CA GLU A 90 -15.43 -4.75 -21.44
C GLU A 90 -16.07 -3.58 -20.68
N GLN A 91 -16.17 -3.66 -19.35
CA GLN A 91 -16.79 -2.63 -18.52
C GLN A 91 -15.98 -1.33 -18.48
N THR A 92 -14.65 -1.43 -18.43
CA THR A 92 -13.74 -0.27 -18.31
C THR A 92 -13.35 0.32 -19.67
N GLY A 93 -13.57 -0.42 -20.78
CA GLY A 93 -13.09 -0.05 -22.10
C GLY A 93 -11.57 -0.17 -22.26
N VAL A 94 -10.87 -0.77 -21.29
CA VAL A 94 -9.42 -0.99 -21.30
C VAL A 94 -9.12 -2.32 -21.97
N THR A 95 -8.11 -2.35 -22.86
CA THR A 95 -7.67 -3.61 -23.47
C THR A 95 -7.13 -4.56 -22.39
N LEU A 96 -7.43 -5.86 -22.52
CA LEU A 96 -6.94 -6.92 -21.62
C LEU A 96 -5.44 -6.89 -21.34
N LEU A 97 -4.62 -6.36 -22.25
CA LEU A 97 -3.17 -6.23 -22.06
C LEU A 97 -2.79 -5.21 -20.98
N PHE A 98 -3.66 -4.25 -20.69
CA PHE A 98 -3.42 -3.13 -19.77
C PHE A 98 -4.23 -3.23 -18.47
N LEU A 99 -4.80 -4.42 -18.20
CA LEU A 99 -5.59 -4.77 -17.01
C LEU A 99 -4.90 -5.92 -16.26
#